data_AF-A0A7V4YTV2-F1
#
_entry.id   AF-A0A7V4YTV2-F1
#
_cell.length_a   1.000
_cell.length_b   1.000
_cell.length_c   1.000
_cell.angle_alpha   90.00
_cell.angle_beta   90.00
_cell.angle_gamma   90.00
#
_symmetry.space_group_name_H-M   'P 1'
#
loop_
_entity.id
_entity.type
_entity.pdbx_description
1 polymer ?
#
loop_
_entity_poly.entity_id
_entity_poly.type
_entity_poly.pdbx_seq_one_letter_code
_entity_poly.pdbx_strand_id
1 'polypeptide(L)'
;MKKNALKIIALAAVLALALFIFVEPSAAQCAMCKASSEANLKAGGGDPRGLNAGILYMLVMPYLLVFGIGFWWWSNRRKERLESSEMLDSDLAQSNN
;
A
#
# COMPACT_ATOMS: atom_id res chain seq x y z
N MET A 1 15.95 -35.17 7.61
CA MET A 1 15.56 -33.75 7.34
C MET A 1 14.33 -33.61 6.45
N LYS A 2 14.26 -34.27 5.28
CA LYS A 2 13.14 -34.13 4.32
C LYS A 2 11.75 -34.53 4.88
N LYS A 3 11.66 -35.54 5.75
CA LYS A 3 10.39 -36.00 6.35
C LYS A 3 9.79 -34.97 7.33
N ASN A 4 10.62 -34.20 8.03
CA ASN A 4 10.15 -33.17 8.96
C ASN A 4 9.71 -31.92 8.18
N ALA A 5 10.45 -31.55 7.12
CA ALA A 5 10.03 -30.52 6.19
C ALA A 5 8.69 -30.87 5.53
N LEU A 6 8.48 -32.13 5.11
CA LEU A 6 7.23 -32.58 4.51
C LEU A 6 6.05 -32.50 5.50
N LYS A 7 6.26 -32.82 6.78
CA LYS A 7 5.24 -32.66 7.83
C LYS A 7 4.90 -31.19 8.10
N ILE A 8 5.90 -30.31 8.09
CA ILE A 8 5.70 -28.87 8.28
C ILE A 8 4.92 -28.28 7.10
N ILE A 9 5.27 -28.67 5.87
CA ILE A 9 4.55 -28.25 4.65
C ILE A 9 3.11 -28.76 4.69
N ALA A 10 2.88 -30.02 5.08
CA ALA A 10 1.54 -30.57 5.21
C ALA A 10 0.71 -29.84 6.29
N LEU A 11 1.30 -29.55 7.46
CA LEU A 11 0.64 -28.78 8.51
C LEU A 11 0.29 -27.36 8.06
N ALA A 12 1.21 -26.68 7.38
CA ALA A 12 0.98 -25.35 6.82
C ALA A 12 -0.13 -25.36 5.76
N ALA A 13 -0.17 -26.38 4.90
CA ALA A 13 -1.21 -26.55 3.89
C ALA A 13 -2.59 -26.82 4.51
N VAL A 14 -2.66 -27.66 5.54
CA VAL A 14 -3.90 -27.93 6.30
C VAL A 14 -4.39 -26.67 7.02
N LEU A 15 -3.49 -25.92 7.64
CA LEU A 15 -3.83 -24.65 8.29
C LEU A 15 -4.33 -23.62 7.27
N ALA A 16 -3.67 -23.48 6.13
CA ALA A 16 -4.08 -22.59 5.06
C ALA A 16 -5.47 -22.97 4.51
N LEU A 17 -5.73 -24.26 4.31
CA LEU A 17 -7.02 -24.76 3.86
C LEU A 17 -8.12 -24.49 4.89
N ALA A 18 -7.84 -24.70 6.18
CA ALA A 18 -8.79 -24.38 7.25
C ALA A 18 -9.14 -22.89 7.26
N LEU A 19 -8.14 -22.00 7.17
CA LEU A 19 -8.35 -20.55 7.11
C LEU A 19 -9.20 -20.13 5.90
N PHE A 20 -9.07 -20.83 4.78
CA PHE A 20 -9.84 -20.54 3.57
C PHE A 20 -11.33 -20.91 3.70
N ILE A 21 -11.65 -21.94 4.47
CA ILE A 21 -13.02 -22.43 4.67
C ILE A 21 -13.82 -21.50 5.61
N PHE A 22 -13.15 -20.81 6.55
CA PHE A 22 -13.79 -19.91 7.51
C PHE A 22 -13.89 -18.44 7.04
N VAL A 23 -13.75 -18.18 5.74
CA VAL A 23 -14.00 -16.84 5.18
C VAL A 23 -15.51 -16.61 5.12
N GLU A 24 -16.08 -16.05 6.19
CA GLU A 24 -17.45 -15.54 6.15
C GLU A 24 -17.53 -14.28 5.26
N PRO A 25 -18.65 -14.09 4.52
CA PRO A 25 -18.92 -12.83 3.85
C PRO A 25 -18.95 -11.72 4.90
N SER A 26 -18.13 -10.68 4.68
CA SER A 26 -17.84 -9.66 5.67
C SER A 26 -19.09 -8.88 6.11
N ALA A 27 -19.82 -9.37 7.11
CA ALA A 27 -20.63 -8.51 7.95
C ALA A 27 -19.66 -7.59 8.70
N ALA A 28 -19.89 -6.28 8.64
CA ALA A 28 -18.97 -5.28 9.18
C ALA A 28 -18.61 -5.59 10.65
N GLN A 29 -17.35 -6.01 10.86
CA GLN A 29 -16.79 -6.44 12.15
C GLN A 29 -16.55 -5.25 13.11
N CYS A 30 -16.55 -4.03 12.59
CA CYS A 30 -16.39 -2.80 13.36
C CYS A 30 -17.75 -2.10 13.53
N ALA A 31 -18.17 -1.86 14.78
CA ALA A 31 -19.42 -1.16 15.12
C ALA A 31 -19.56 0.20 14.42
N MET A 32 -18.44 0.90 14.21
CA MET A 32 -18.40 2.17 13.49
C MET A 32 -18.71 2.02 11.99
N CYS A 33 -18.18 0.96 11.36
CA CYS A 33 -18.42 0.65 9.96
C CYS A 33 -19.88 0.24 9.72
N LYS A 34 -20.47 -0.51 10.66
CA LYS A 34 -21.88 -0.89 10.66
C LYS A 34 -22.82 0.31 10.85
N ALA A 35 -22.53 1.19 11.80
CA ALA A 35 -23.34 2.40 12.03
C ALA A 35 -23.33 3.32 10.80
N SER A 36 -22.18 3.46 10.14
CA SER A 36 -22.06 4.25 8.92
C SER A 36 -22.84 3.62 7.75
N SER A 37 -22.76 2.30 7.55
CA SER A 37 -23.53 1.64 6.48
C SER A 37 -25.04 1.67 6.71
N GLU A 38 -25.50 1.45 7.94
CA GLU A 38 -26.92 1.53 8.30
C GLU A 38 -27.48 2.95 8.16
N ALA A 39 -26.70 3.98 8.50
CA ALA A 39 -27.09 5.38 8.28
C ALA A 39 -27.23 5.71 6.79
N ASN A 40 -26.31 5.21 5.95
CA ASN A 40 -26.39 5.37 4.50
C ASN A 40 -27.63 4.68 3.92
N LEU A 41 -27.96 3.47 4.35
CA LEU A 41 -29.16 2.75 3.90
C LEU A 41 -30.45 3.48 4.28
N LYS A 42 -30.53 4.02 5.51
CA LYS A 42 -31.68 4.81 5.98
C LYS A 42 -31.88 6.12 5.22
N ALA A 43 -30.80 6.68 4.68
CA ALA A 43 -30.84 7.88 3.83
C ALA A 43 -31.15 7.57 2.34
N GLY A 44 -31.46 6.31 1.99
CA GLY A 44 -31.73 5.88 0.61
C GLY A 44 -30.47 5.52 -0.19
N GLY A 45 -29.32 5.32 0.49
CA GLY A 45 -28.07 4.87 -0.12
C GLY A 45 -28.09 3.39 -0.52
N GLY A 46 -27.29 3.04 -1.54
CA GLY A 46 -27.19 1.70 -2.12
C GLY A 46 -26.50 0.63 -1.25
N ASP A 47 -26.27 -0.56 -1.82
CA ASP A 47 -25.81 -1.79 -1.14
C ASP A 47 -24.60 -1.57 -0.20
N PRO A 48 -24.69 -1.94 1.09
CA PRO A 48 -23.63 -1.75 2.09
C PRO A 48 -22.34 -2.52 1.80
N ARG A 49 -22.35 -3.49 0.88
CA ARG A 49 -21.16 -4.27 0.46
C ARG A 49 -20.07 -3.40 -0.18
N GLY A 50 -20.38 -2.20 -0.67
CA GLY A 50 -19.43 -1.26 -1.26
C GLY A 50 -18.57 -0.47 -0.25
N LEU A 51 -18.89 -0.47 1.04
CA LEU A 51 -18.23 0.39 2.03
C LEU A 51 -16.73 0.07 2.21
N ASN A 52 -16.37 -1.22 2.20
CA ASN A 52 -14.97 -1.63 2.33
C ASN A 52 -14.09 -1.15 1.16
N ALA A 53 -14.66 -1.12 -0.05
CA ALA A 53 -13.99 -0.54 -1.22
C ALA A 53 -13.81 0.97 -1.08
N GLY A 54 -14.81 1.67 -0.51
CA GLY A 54 -14.72 3.11 -0.20
C GLY A 54 -13.60 3.44 0.80
N ILE A 55 -13.44 2.64 1.87
CA ILE A 55 -12.37 2.81 2.85
C ILE A 55 -11.00 2.60 2.21
N LEU A 56 -10.82 1.56 1.39
CA LEU A 56 -9.58 1.32 0.66
C LEU A 56 -9.27 2.48 -0.30
N TYR A 57 -10.27 3.02 -1.00
CA TYR A 57 -10.07 4.15 -1.90
C TYR A 57 -9.63 5.42 -1.16
N MET A 58 -10.26 5.72 -0.02
CA MET A 58 -9.91 6.86 0.84
C MET A 58 -8.54 6.69 1.49
N LEU A 59 -8.14 5.45 1.80
CA LEU A 59 -6.81 5.17 2.37
C LEU A 59 -5.71 5.27 1.32
N VAL A 60 -5.94 4.84 0.08
CA VAL A 60 -4.94 4.85 -1.00
C VAL A 60 -4.57 6.27 -1.43
N MET A 61 -5.56 7.18 -1.51
CA MET A 61 -5.36 8.56 -1.95
C MET A 61 -4.24 9.33 -1.22
N PRO A 62 -4.19 9.40 0.12
CA PRO A 62 -3.13 10.12 0.82
C PRO A 62 -1.74 9.52 0.59
N TYR A 63 -1.61 8.19 0.45
CA TYR A 63 -0.33 7.57 0.15
C TYR A 63 0.16 7.91 -1.26
N LEU A 64 -0.73 7.92 -2.26
CA LEU A 64 -0.37 8.32 -3.63
C LEU A 64 0.08 9.77 -3.70
N LEU A 65 -0.59 10.67 -2.97
CA LEU A 65 -0.20 12.08 -2.89
C LEU A 65 1.19 12.25 -2.29
N VAL A 66 1.45 11.63 -1.13
CA VAL A 66 2.76 11.71 -0.46
C VAL A 66 3.85 11.10 -1.32
N PHE A 67 3.58 9.95 -1.96
CA PHE A 67 4.52 9.31 -2.88
C PHE A 67 4.83 10.21 -4.09
N GLY A 68 3.82 10.84 -4.70
CA GLY A 68 4.00 11.73 -5.84
C GLY A 68 4.85 12.95 -5.50
N ILE A 69 4.57 13.62 -4.38
CA ILE A 69 5.33 14.77 -3.91
C ILE A 69 6.77 14.35 -3.58
N GLY A 70 6.94 13.25 -2.85
CA GLY A 70 8.26 12.72 -2.48
C GLY A 70 9.10 12.35 -3.70
N PHE A 71 8.49 11.69 -4.70
CA PHE A 71 9.17 11.33 -5.94
C PHE A 71 9.59 12.56 -6.74
N TRP A 72 8.71 13.56 -6.87
CA TRP A 72 9.02 14.82 -7.54
C TRP A 72 10.18 15.56 -6.86
N TRP A 73 10.15 15.67 -5.52
CA TRP A 73 11.23 16.31 -4.75
C TRP A 73 12.56 15.58 -4.89
N TRP A 74 12.56 14.25 -4.78
CA TRP A 74 13.76 13.44 -4.94
C TRP A 74 14.36 13.56 -6.35
N SER A 75 13.51 13.59 -7.38
CA SER A 75 13.95 13.77 -8.76
C SER A 75 14.64 15.12 -8.97
N ASN A 76 14.09 16.21 -8.41
CA ASN A 76 14.69 17.54 -8.54
C ASN A 76 16.06 17.62 -7.84
N ARG A 77 16.16 17.09 -6.62
CA ARG A 77 17.42 17.04 -5.85
C ARG A 77 18.52 16.24 -6.54
N ARG A 78 18.16 15.21 -7.31
CA ARG A 78 19.14 14.42 -8.06
C ARG A 78 19.70 15.19 -9.26
N LYS A 79 18.89 16.02 -9.92
CA LYS A 79 19.35 16.90 -11.01
C LYS A 79 20.33 17.95 -10.50
N GLU A 80 19.98 18.65 -9.42
CA GLU A 80 20.84 19.66 -8.77
C GLU A 80 22.23 19.09 -8.41
N ARG A 81 22.28 17.85 -7.89
CA ARG A 81 23.54 17.18 -7.55
C ARG A 81 24.40 16.87 -8.78
N LEU A 82 23.78 16.39 -9.86
CA LEU A 82 24.47 16.05 -11.11
C LEU A 82 25.01 17.32 -11.79
N GLU A 83 24.20 18.39 -11.84
CA GLU A 83 24.61 19.68 -12.39
C GLU A 83 25.77 20.29 -11.58
N SER A 84 25.76 20.14 -10.26
CA SER A 84 26.84 20.63 -9.39
C SER A 84 28.15 19.84 -9.57
N SER A 85 28.09 18.52 -9.78
CA SER A 85 29.28 17.71 -10.08
C SER A 85 29.86 18.02 -11.45
N GLU A 86 29.01 18.24 -12.46
CA GLU A 86 29.45 18.58 -13.82
C GLU A 86 30.12 19.97 -13.85
N MET A 87 29.60 20.92 -13.06
CA MET A 87 30.22 22.23 -12.85
C MET A 87 31.59 22.11 -12.16
N LEU A 88 31.70 21.33 -11.07
CA LEU A 88 32.97 21.07 -10.39
C LEU A 88 34.03 20.47 -11.32
N ASP A 89 33.65 19.50 -12.15
CA ASP A 89 34.57 18.87 -13.11
C ASP A 89 35.03 19.88 -14.18
N SER A 90 34.14 20.78 -14.61
CA SER A 90 34.50 21.86 -15.56
C SER A 90 35.45 22.91 -14.94
N ASP A 91 35.26 23.26 -13.67
CA ASP A 91 36.14 24.19 -12.94
C ASP A 91 37.54 23.57 -12.71
N LEU A 92 37.59 22.28 -12.36
CA LEU A 92 38.85 21.54 -12.22
C LEU A 92 39.61 21.43 -13.55
N ALA A 93 38.89 21.20 -14.66
CA ALA A 93 39.49 21.16 -16.00
C ALA A 93 40.10 22.51 -16.41
N GLN A 94 39.47 23.63 -16.03
CA GLN A 94 39.98 24.97 -16.33
C GLN A 94 41.12 25.42 -15.40
N SER A 95 41.17 24.93 -14.16
CA SER A 95 42.27 25.22 -13.22
C SER A 95 43.58 24.51 -13.58
N ASN A 96 43.51 23.38 -14.29
CA ASN A 96 44.67 22.55 -14.63
C ASN A 96 45.29 22.87 -16.01
N ASN A 97 45.00 24.05 -16.58
CA ASN A 97 45.52 24.52 -17.87
C ASN A 97 45.96 25.99 -17.76
#